data_AF-A0A9E5LHX2-F1
#
_entry.id   AF-A0A9E5LHX2-F1
#
_cell.length_a   1.000
_cell.length_b   1.000
_cell.length_c   1.000
_cell.angle_alpha   90.00
_cell.angle_beta   90.00
_cell.angle_gamma   90.00
#
_symmetry.space_group_name_H-M   'P 1'
#
loop_
_entity.id
_entity.type
_entity.pdbx_description
1 polymer ?
#
loop_
_entity_poly.entity_id
_entity_poly.type
_entity_poly.pdbx_seq_one_letter_code
_entity_poly.pdbx_strand_id
1 'polypeptide(L)' 'MSITAEEKARVMKEFATKEGDTGSPEVQVAILTSRITT' A
#
# COMPACT_ATOMS: atom_id res chain seq x y z
N MET A 1 6.25 10.39 -7.37
CA MET A 1 7.39 10.66 -6.47
C MET A 1 7.39 9.60 -5.36
N SER A 2 8.28 9.65 -4.36
CA SER A 2 8.36 8.57 -3.34
C SER A 2 7.31 8.75 -2.24
N ILE A 3 6.42 7.76 -2.09
CA ILE A 3 5.53 7.61 -0.93
C ILE A 3 6.35 7.48 0.36
N THR A 4 5.93 8.13 1.45
CA THR A 4 6.60 8.00 2.76
C THR A 4 6.44 6.58 3.31
N ALA A 5 7.39 6.15 4.15
CA ALA A 5 7.34 4.81 4.75
C ALA A 5 6.10 4.61 5.63
N GLU A 6 5.65 5.67 6.30
CA GLU A 6 4.42 5.68 7.10
C GLU A 6 3.18 5.50 6.23
N GLU A 7 3.09 6.21 5.10
CA GLU A 7 1.94 6.11 4.22
C GLU A 7 1.86 4.73 3.55
N LYS A 8 3.01 4.17 3.18
CA LYS A 8 3.08 2.79 2.69
C LYS A 8 2.58 1.80 3.75
N ALA A 9 2.97 1.96 5.01
CA ALA A 9 2.53 1.09 6.10
C ALA A 9 1.03 1.23 6.39
N ARG A 10 0.49 2.46 6.28
CA ARG A 10 -0.94 2.75 6.41
C ARG A 10 -1.75 2.05 5.32
N VAL A 11 -1.36 2.25 4.06
CA VAL A 11 -1.99 1.63 2.89
C VAL A 11 -1.89 0.11 2.95
N MET A 12 -0.75 -0.45 3.38
CA MET A 12 -0.63 -1.90 3.57
C MET A 12 -1.61 -2.45 4.60
N LYS A 13 -1.82 -1.77 5.74
CA LYS A 13 -2.80 -2.21 6.74
C LYS A 13 -4.25 -2.06 6.28
N GLU A 14 -4.54 -0.99 5.56
CA GLU A 14 -5.90 -0.65 5.15
C GLU A 14 -6.42 -1.56 4.03
N PHE A 15 -5.54 -2.00 3.12
CA PHE A 15 -5.88 -2.86 1.99
C PHE A 15 -5.43 -4.32 2.18
N ALA A 16 -4.87 -4.68 3.34
CA ALA A 16 -4.53 -6.07 3.65
C ALA A 16 -5.80 -6.91 3.78
N THR A 17 -5.91 -7.98 2.99
CA THR A 17 -7.05 -8.91 3.06
C THR A 17 -6.95 -9.92 4.21
N LYS A 18 -5.75 -10.09 4.76
CA LYS A 18 -5.41 -10.98 5.88
C LYS A 18 -4.25 -10.39 6.68
N GLU A 19 -4.10 -10.80 7.94
CA GLU A 19 -2.93 -10.39 8.73
C GLU A 19 -1.62 -10.85 8.04
N GLY A 20 -0.71 -9.90 7.82
CA GLY A 20 0.56 -10.15 7.12
C GLY A 20 0.46 -10.12 5.59
N ASP A 21 -0.66 -9.67 5.02
CA ASP A 21 -0.80 -9.53 3.57
C ASP A 21 0.04 -8.37 3.01
N THR A 22 1.22 -8.70 2.51
CA THR A 22 2.18 -7.75 1.97
C THR A 22 2.31 -7.83 0.44
N GLY A 23 1.60 -8.78 -0.18
CA GLY A 23 1.84 -9.18 -1.56
C GLY A 23 0.58 -9.28 -2.42
N SER A 24 -0.62 -9.22 -1.85
CA SER A 24 -1.85 -9.32 -2.61
C SER A 24 -1.99 -8.20 -3.66
N PRO A 25 -2.67 -8.49 -4.78
CA PRO A 25 -2.90 -7.52 -5.86
C PRO A 25 -3.48 -6.20 -5.35
N GLU A 26 -4.39 -6.25 -4.39
CA GLU A 26 -5.07 -5.09 -3.80
C GLU A 26 -4.08 -4.15 -3.11
N VAL A 27 -3.18 -4.71 -2.29
CA VAL A 27 -2.13 -3.96 -1.58
C VAL A 27 -1.14 -3.34 -2.57
N GLN A 28 -0.76 -4.09 -3.62
CA GLN A 28 0.15 -3.57 -4.64
C GLN A 28 -0.49 -2.41 -5.41
N VAL A 29 -1.74 -2.55 -5.86
CA VAL A 29 -2.48 -1.50 -6.57
C VAL A 29 -2.62 -0.25 -5.70
N ALA A 30 -2.92 -0.40 -4.42
CA ALA A 30 -3.05 0.73 -3.50
C ALA A 30 -1.70 1.48 -3.31
N ILE A 31 -0.59 0.75 -3.21
CA ILE A 31 0.76 1.35 -3.14
C ILE A 31 1.12 2.06 -4.45
N LEU A 32 0.86 1.44 -5.61
CA LEU A 32 1.12 2.04 -6.92
C LEU A 32 0.27 3.30 -7.14
N THR A 33 -1.02 3.26 -6.80
CA THR A 33 -1.93 4.40 -6.90
C THR A 33 -1.46 5.55 -6.02
N SER A 34 -1.06 5.26 -4.79
CA SER A 34 -0.52 6.27 -3.86
C SER A 34 0.79 6.89 -4.38
N ARG A 35 1.64 6.12 -5.07
CA ARG A 35 2.88 6.61 -5.72
C ARG A 35 2.65 7.45 -6.97
N ILE A 36 1.53 7.24 -7.67
CA ILE A 36 1.17 7.99 -8.89
C ILE A 36 0.51 9.32 -8.51
N THR A 37 -0.29 9.33 -7.44
CA THR A 37 -1.05 10.52 -7.01
C THR A 37 -0.18 11.54 -6.24
N THR A 38 0.98 11.11 -5.73
CA THR A 38 1.98 11.93 -5.03
C THR A 38 3.18 12.25 -5.92
#